data_AF-A0A0U5G9S8-F1
#
_entry.id   AF-A0A0U5G9S8-F1
#
_cell.length_a   1.000
_cell.length_b   1.000
_cell.length_c   1.000
_cell.angle_alpha   90.00
_cell.angle_beta   90.00
_cell.angle_gamma   90.00
#
_symmetry.space_group_name_H-M   'P 1'
#
loop_
_entity.id
_entity.type
_entity.pdbx_description
1 polymer ?
#
loop_
_entity_poly.entity_id
_entity_poly.type
_entity_poly.pdbx_seq_one_letter_code
_entity_poly.pdbx_strand_id
1 'polypeptide(L)'
;MAPCNNRAFLSKLLKFTVGSACEEFVIHSDILKLHSTPWFDADSGSFPGDESIIIKDADAHTFSFVCQYLYTGDYSITLPSDTPPPDLTSGGQEKPEQNHAIILEGNLFKDTETVEKFADYLVRRIQPRPSEGSQGSYDPNANYTEILLTHARLYTFSVKYELQELRDICLFKLIHLLHVFPICQDRVGDIVRLIDLAFDTDTGQCENLTTMLQYYVARHIKLFLPSTKFQVLLQEQPTLANLLLQTLVGGL
;
A
#
# COMPACT_ATOMS: atom_id res chain seq x y z
N MET A 1 -32.25 -6.98 6.21
CA MET A 1 -31.74 -5.62 6.50
C MET A 1 -31.06 -5.67 7.85
N ALA A 2 -29.73 -5.57 7.89
CA ALA A 2 -29.03 -5.36 9.15
C ALA A 2 -29.41 -3.97 9.69
N PRO A 3 -29.71 -3.81 10.98
CA PRO A 3 -30.06 -2.50 11.52
C PRO A 3 -28.89 -1.53 11.31
N CYS A 4 -29.16 -0.37 10.69
CA CYS A 4 -28.20 0.73 10.62
C CYS A 4 -27.86 1.15 12.06
N ASN A 5 -26.68 0.76 12.52
CA ASN A 5 -26.21 1.05 13.87
C ASN A 5 -25.69 2.51 13.91
N ASN A 6 -26.60 3.47 13.83
CA ASN A 6 -26.31 4.92 13.87
C ASN A 6 -25.68 5.36 15.20
N ARG A 7 -25.53 4.45 16.16
CA ARG A 7 -24.93 4.67 17.47
C ARG A 7 -23.51 5.20 17.38
N ALA A 8 -22.74 4.82 16.36
CA ALA A 8 -21.38 5.32 16.18
C ALA A 8 -21.32 6.85 16.03
N PHE A 9 -22.28 7.46 15.33
CA PHE A 9 -22.35 8.91 15.12
C PHE A 9 -22.82 9.71 16.33
N LEU A 10 -23.30 9.03 17.37
CA LEU A 10 -23.68 9.64 18.64
C LEU A 10 -22.57 9.53 19.69
N SER A 11 -21.46 8.89 19.35
CA SER A 11 -20.33 8.68 20.25
C SER A 11 -19.47 9.94 20.39
N LYS A 12 -18.61 9.95 21.41
CA LYS A 12 -17.73 11.09 21.71
C LYS A 12 -16.82 11.38 20.52
N LEU A 13 -16.70 12.64 20.15
CA LEU A 13 -15.73 13.09 19.15
C LEU A 13 -14.34 13.18 19.76
N LEU A 14 -13.37 12.60 19.07
CA LEU A 14 -11.96 12.61 19.43
C LEU A 14 -11.21 13.45 18.40
N LYS A 15 -10.38 14.37 18.89
CA LYS A 15 -9.52 15.21 18.05
C LYS A 15 -8.16 14.56 17.89
N PHE A 16 -7.65 14.59 16.66
CA PHE A 16 -6.32 14.12 16.29
C PHE A 16 -5.56 15.28 15.66
N THR A 17 -4.29 15.43 16.02
CA THR A 17 -3.37 16.41 15.43
C THR A 17 -2.29 15.64 14.69
N VAL A 18 -2.22 15.81 13.37
CA VAL A 18 -1.46 14.95 12.47
C VAL A 18 -0.34 15.72 11.78
N GLY A 19 0.84 15.12 11.77
CA GLY A 19 2.02 15.59 11.05
C GLY A 19 2.63 16.87 11.62
N SER A 20 3.69 17.33 10.96
CA SER A 20 4.40 18.57 11.32
C SER A 20 3.57 19.83 11.06
N ALA A 21 2.58 19.74 10.16
CA ALA A 21 1.63 20.81 9.88
C ALA A 21 0.52 20.93 10.95
N CYS A 22 0.47 20.01 11.92
CA CYS A 22 -0.54 19.97 12.99
C CYS A 22 -1.98 20.02 12.44
N GLU A 23 -2.28 19.22 11.42
CA GLU A 23 -3.61 19.17 10.81
C GLU A 23 -4.60 18.45 11.74
N GLU A 24 -5.79 19.02 11.92
CA GLU A 24 -6.80 18.50 12.85
C GLU A 24 -7.80 17.56 12.15
N PHE A 25 -7.97 16.38 12.72
CA PHE A 25 -8.99 15.40 12.32
C PHE A 25 -9.92 15.10 13.49
N VAL A 26 -11.19 14.81 13.19
CA VAL A 26 -12.18 14.46 14.22
C VAL A 26 -12.82 13.12 13.90
N ILE A 27 -12.71 12.15 14.82
CA ILE A 27 -13.22 10.79 14.65
C ILE A 27 -14.17 10.44 15.81
N HIS A 28 -15.24 9.71 15.48
CA HIS A 28 -16.17 9.17 16.48
C HIS A 28 -15.52 8.04 17.27
N SER A 29 -15.51 8.12 18.60
CA SER A 29 -14.81 7.17 19.48
C SER A 29 -15.26 5.72 19.29
N ASP A 30 -16.54 5.49 18.99
CA ASP A 30 -17.06 4.13 18.79
C ASP A 30 -16.56 3.50 17.49
N ILE A 31 -16.07 4.29 16.53
CA ILE A 31 -15.43 3.75 15.31
C ILE A 31 -14.10 3.08 15.65
N LEU A 32 -13.32 3.64 16.58
CA LEU A 32 -12.04 3.05 17.00
C LEU A 32 -12.24 1.71 17.74
N LYS A 33 -13.34 1.59 18.50
CA LYS A 33 -13.72 0.33 19.18
C LYS A 33 -13.97 -0.81 18.21
N LEU A 34 -14.50 -0.53 17.03
CA LEU A 34 -14.82 -1.55 16.02
C LEU A 34 -13.55 -2.20 15.44
N HIS A 35 -12.44 -1.47 15.40
CA HIS A 35 -11.20 -1.90 14.75
C HIS A 35 -10.13 -2.41 15.72
N SER A 36 -10.48 -2.64 17.00
CA SER A 36 -9.57 -3.15 18.04
C SER A 36 -8.21 -2.44 18.05
N THR A 37 -8.20 -1.11 18.04
CA THR A 37 -7.00 -0.27 17.93
C THR A 37 -6.19 -0.28 19.23
N PRO A 38 -5.06 -1.00 19.35
CA PRO A 38 -4.39 -1.23 20.65
C PRO A 38 -3.75 0.02 21.26
N TRP A 39 -3.41 0.99 20.40
CA TRP A 39 -2.89 2.30 20.77
C TRP A 39 -3.97 3.28 21.26
N PHE A 40 -5.24 2.84 21.30
CA PHE A 40 -6.36 3.61 21.80
C PHE A 40 -7.15 2.79 22.83
N ASP A 41 -7.01 3.14 24.11
CA ASP A 41 -7.82 2.57 25.19
C ASP A 41 -9.22 3.21 25.18
N ALA A 42 -10.15 2.49 24.56
CA ALA A 42 -11.52 2.93 24.40
C ALA A 42 -12.37 2.86 25.68
N ASP A 43 -11.92 2.13 26.71
CA ASP A 43 -12.62 1.95 27.98
C ASP A 43 -12.31 3.11 28.94
N SER A 44 -11.11 3.69 28.83
CA SER A 44 -10.77 4.91 29.58
C SER A 44 -11.62 6.12 29.18
N GLY A 45 -12.02 6.21 27.90
CA GLY A 45 -12.85 7.30 27.34
C GLY A 45 -12.33 8.72 27.58
N SER A 46 -11.15 8.85 28.21
CA SER A 46 -10.62 10.06 28.80
C SER A 46 -9.11 9.91 28.92
N PHE A 47 -8.38 10.80 28.25
CA PHE A 47 -7.02 11.13 28.64
C PHE A 47 -7.08 12.21 29.73
N PRO A 48 -6.10 12.29 30.64
CA PRO A 48 -5.99 13.41 31.56
C PRO A 48 -5.64 14.67 30.76
N GLY A 49 -6.65 15.48 30.46
CA GLY A 49 -6.51 16.71 29.67
C GLY A 49 -7.31 16.66 28.38
N ASP A 50 -7.91 17.78 28.02
CA ASP A 50 -8.75 18.01 26.83
C ASP A 50 -7.91 18.02 25.52
N GLU A 51 -6.84 17.22 25.48
CA GLU A 51 -5.74 17.30 24.53
C GLU A 51 -5.94 16.35 23.35
N SER A 52 -5.75 16.87 22.14
CA SER A 52 -5.78 16.11 20.88
C SER A 52 -4.78 14.95 20.87
N ILE A 53 -5.14 13.82 20.27
CA ILE A 53 -4.24 12.69 20.02
C ILE A 53 -3.23 13.09 18.94
N ILE A 54 -1.93 13.06 19.26
CA ILE A 54 -0.89 13.52 18.34
C ILE A 54 -0.32 12.34 17.54
N ILE A 55 -0.39 12.42 16.22
CA ILE A 55 0.21 11.50 15.25
C ILE A 55 1.35 12.26 14.56
N LYS A 56 2.61 12.01 14.94
CA LYS A 56 3.76 12.81 14.47
C LYS A 56 4.40 12.27 13.19
N ASP A 57 4.13 11.01 12.90
CA ASP A 57 4.85 10.14 11.97
C ASP A 57 4.00 9.73 10.76
N ALA A 58 2.92 10.47 10.53
CA ALA A 58 2.14 10.42 9.31
C ALA A 58 1.82 11.85 8.86
N ASP A 59 1.69 12.04 7.56
CA ASP A 59 1.08 13.24 6.99
C ASP A 59 -0.46 13.11 6.99
N ALA A 60 -1.14 14.25 6.82
CA ALA A 60 -2.58 14.31 6.79
C ALA A 60 -3.18 13.50 5.62
N HIS A 61 -2.47 13.41 4.50
CA HIS A 61 -2.90 12.64 3.34
C HIS A 61 -3.01 11.14 3.70
N THR A 62 -1.98 10.57 4.31
CA THR A 62 -1.96 9.19 4.80
C THR A 62 -3.05 8.96 5.85
N PHE A 63 -3.18 9.87 6.81
CA PHE A 63 -4.19 9.76 7.86
C PHE A 63 -5.63 9.89 7.35
N SER A 64 -5.85 10.59 6.23
CA SER A 64 -7.17 10.64 5.59
C SER A 64 -7.63 9.26 5.10
N PHE A 65 -6.72 8.41 4.60
CA PHE A 65 -7.04 7.03 4.21
C PHE A 65 -7.24 6.13 5.43
N VAL A 66 -6.52 6.38 6.52
CA VAL A 66 -6.81 5.72 7.81
C VAL A 66 -8.24 6.04 8.24
N CYS A 67 -8.67 7.30 8.13
CA CYS A 67 -10.04 7.70 8.42
C CYS A 67 -11.04 6.97 7.50
N GLN A 68 -10.78 6.93 6.18
CA GLN A 68 -11.65 6.21 5.25
C GLN A 68 -11.81 4.74 5.65
N TYR A 69 -10.71 4.06 5.96
CA TYR A 69 -10.71 2.69 6.46
C TYR A 69 -11.52 2.54 7.74
N LEU A 70 -11.29 3.40 8.73
CA LEU A 70 -11.98 3.33 10.01
C LEU A 70 -13.51 3.43 9.81
N TYR A 71 -13.99 4.30 8.94
CA TYR A 71 -15.43 4.49 8.72
C TYR A 71 -16.07 3.46 7.77
N THR A 72 -15.32 2.93 6.80
CA THR A 72 -15.90 2.13 5.72
C THR A 72 -15.44 0.67 5.68
N GLY A 73 -14.39 0.34 6.45
CA GLY A 73 -13.68 -0.93 6.39
C GLY A 73 -12.72 -1.05 5.20
N ASP A 74 -12.59 0.00 4.38
CA ASP A 74 -11.74 0.00 3.19
C ASP A 74 -11.18 1.40 2.89
N TYR A 75 -10.22 1.50 1.98
CA TYR A 75 -9.77 2.79 1.45
C TYR A 75 -9.62 2.74 -0.08
N SER A 76 -9.62 3.89 -0.75
CA SER A 76 -9.52 3.93 -2.21
C SER A 76 -8.69 5.12 -2.66
N ILE A 77 -7.68 4.84 -3.47
CA ILE A 77 -6.88 5.86 -4.14
C ILE A 77 -7.37 5.93 -5.60
N THR A 78 -7.70 7.13 -6.05
CA THR A 78 -8.10 7.38 -7.44
C THR A 78 -6.87 7.36 -8.36
N LEU A 79 -6.95 6.61 -9.45
CA LEU A 79 -5.90 6.63 -10.47
C LEU A 79 -6.00 7.91 -11.30
N PRO A 80 -4.88 8.42 -11.85
CA PRO A 80 -4.88 9.60 -12.72
C PRO A 80 -5.84 9.47 -13.92
N SER A 81 -6.07 8.26 -14.40
CA SER A 81 -6.99 7.95 -15.51
C SER A 81 -8.48 8.01 -15.15
N ASP A 82 -8.85 8.21 -13.88
CA ASP A 82 -10.26 8.26 -13.43
C ASP A 82 -10.96 9.59 -13.77
N THR A 83 -10.27 10.52 -14.44
CA THR A 83 -10.89 11.70 -15.05
C THR A 83 -11.15 11.45 -16.52
N PRO A 84 -12.42 11.42 -16.98
CA PRO A 84 -12.71 11.23 -18.40
C PRO A 84 -12.19 12.43 -19.20
N PRO A 85 -11.31 12.25 -20.21
CA PRO A 85 -10.99 13.29 -21.16
C PRO A 85 -12.21 13.56 -22.06
N PRO A 86 -12.51 14.81 -22.44
CA PRO A 86 -13.45 15.09 -23.51
C PRO A 86 -12.81 14.66 -24.84
N ASP A 87 -13.48 13.72 -25.52
CA ASP A 87 -13.31 13.33 -26.92
C ASP A 87 -11.89 13.14 -27.45
N LEU A 88 -11.38 11.89 -27.44
CA LEU A 88 -10.52 11.41 -28.53
C LEU A 88 -10.74 9.92 -28.81
N THR A 89 -11.09 9.65 -30.07
CA THR A 89 -11.27 8.34 -30.67
C THR A 89 -9.94 7.62 -30.94
N SER A 90 -9.91 6.34 -30.58
CA SER A 90 -9.24 5.20 -31.24
C SER A 90 -7.73 5.21 -31.47
N GLY A 91 -7.09 4.09 -31.08
CA GLY A 91 -6.00 3.50 -31.86
C GLY A 91 -4.84 2.93 -31.05
N GLY A 92 -4.66 1.60 -31.13
CA GLY A 92 -3.38 0.93 -30.88
C GLY A 92 -3.33 0.06 -29.63
N GLN A 93 -3.78 -1.20 -29.73
CA GLN A 93 -3.30 -2.23 -28.82
C GLN A 93 -1.87 -2.60 -29.22
N GLU A 94 -0.88 -2.02 -28.53
CA GLU A 94 0.44 -2.63 -28.45
C GLU A 94 0.46 -3.56 -27.24
N LYS A 95 0.56 -4.86 -27.51
CA LYS A 95 0.92 -5.85 -26.48
C LYS A 95 2.34 -5.53 -26.00
N PRO A 96 2.59 -5.34 -24.69
CA PRO A 96 3.95 -5.33 -24.21
C PRO A 96 4.54 -6.72 -24.43
N GLU A 97 5.71 -6.75 -25.04
CA GLU A 97 6.49 -7.96 -25.34
C GLU A 97 6.74 -8.77 -24.05
N GLN A 98 5.88 -9.77 -23.82
CA GLN A 98 6.15 -10.87 -22.91
C GLN A 98 7.28 -11.72 -23.52
N ASN A 99 8.55 -11.37 -23.31
CA ASN A 99 9.62 -12.29 -23.76
C ASN A 99 10.94 -12.27 -23.00
N HIS A 100 11.01 -11.71 -21.78
CA HIS A 100 12.26 -11.78 -21.01
C HIS A 100 12.11 -11.97 -19.49
N ALA A 101 10.92 -12.25 -18.95
CA ALA A 101 10.80 -12.56 -17.52
C ALA A 101 11.57 -13.85 -17.19
N ILE A 102 12.41 -13.83 -16.16
CA ILE A 102 13.01 -15.06 -15.63
C ILE A 102 11.88 -15.86 -14.98
N ILE A 103 11.76 -17.13 -15.33
CA ILE A 103 10.87 -18.05 -14.62
C ILE A 103 11.55 -18.34 -13.29
N LEU A 104 10.99 -17.78 -12.22
CA LEU A 104 11.45 -18.01 -10.85
C LEU A 104 10.41 -18.90 -10.17
N GLU A 105 10.72 -20.18 -9.97
CA GLU A 105 9.83 -21.08 -9.25
C GLU A 105 9.56 -20.53 -7.85
N GLY A 106 8.30 -20.54 -7.42
CA GLY A 106 7.87 -19.98 -6.13
C GLY A 106 7.79 -18.45 -6.04
N ASN A 107 8.06 -17.69 -7.12
CA ASN A 107 7.88 -16.23 -7.10
C ASN A 107 6.40 -15.83 -7.08
N LEU A 108 6.04 -14.87 -6.21
CA LEU A 108 4.67 -14.36 -6.05
C LEU A 108 4.06 -13.83 -7.37
N PHE A 109 4.86 -13.14 -8.20
CA PHE A 109 4.44 -12.50 -9.45
C PHE A 109 4.72 -13.39 -10.69
N LYS A 110 4.83 -14.71 -10.51
CA LYS A 110 5.09 -15.62 -11.64
C LYS A 110 3.90 -15.75 -12.60
N ASP A 111 2.67 -15.73 -12.07
CA ASP A 111 1.41 -15.83 -12.80
C ASP A 111 0.25 -15.22 -11.97
N THR A 112 -0.86 -14.90 -12.66
CA THR A 112 -2.06 -14.31 -12.03
C THR A 112 -2.66 -15.22 -10.96
N GLU A 113 -2.67 -16.55 -11.17
CA GLU A 113 -3.27 -17.48 -10.20
C GLU A 113 -2.54 -17.43 -8.84
N THR A 114 -1.23 -17.30 -8.85
CA THR A 114 -0.39 -17.20 -7.65
C THR A 114 -0.62 -15.88 -6.91
N VAL A 115 -0.73 -14.78 -7.66
CA VAL A 115 -1.06 -13.45 -7.13
C VAL A 115 -2.43 -13.48 -6.45
N GLU A 116 -3.46 -13.98 -7.14
CA GLU A 116 -4.83 -14.04 -6.61
C GLU A 116 -4.93 -14.93 -5.37
N LYS A 117 -4.29 -16.11 -5.39
CA LYS A 117 -4.26 -17.00 -4.22
C LYS A 117 -3.65 -16.35 -2.98
N PHE A 118 -2.56 -15.61 -3.16
CA PHE A 118 -1.92 -14.91 -2.05
C PHE A 118 -2.76 -13.71 -1.59
N ALA A 119 -3.32 -12.96 -2.52
CA ALA A 119 -4.19 -11.83 -2.18
C ALA A 119 -5.45 -12.28 -1.44
N ASP A 120 -6.09 -13.37 -1.88
CA ASP A 120 -7.19 -14.03 -1.17
C ASP A 120 -6.79 -14.47 0.23
N TYR A 121 -5.57 -15.01 0.39
CA TYR A 121 -5.07 -15.41 1.69
C TYR A 121 -4.94 -14.22 2.65
N LEU A 122 -4.45 -13.07 2.18
CA LEU A 122 -4.32 -11.85 2.99
C LEU A 122 -5.66 -11.39 3.56
N VAL A 123 -6.72 -11.38 2.74
CA VAL A 123 -8.02 -10.82 3.14
C VAL A 123 -9.05 -11.87 3.54
N ARG A 124 -8.66 -13.15 3.69
CA ARG A 124 -9.59 -14.27 3.95
C ARG A 124 -10.48 -14.11 5.18
N ARG A 125 -10.07 -13.26 6.14
CA ARG A 125 -10.80 -13.00 7.40
C ARG A 125 -11.49 -11.64 7.42
N ILE A 126 -11.33 -10.82 6.39
CA ILE A 126 -11.86 -9.45 6.32
C ILE A 126 -13.20 -9.48 5.57
N GLN A 127 -14.23 -8.89 6.17
CA GLN A 127 -15.58 -8.84 5.60
C GLN A 127 -16.19 -7.44 5.79
N PRO A 128 -16.71 -6.80 4.73
CA PRO A 128 -16.73 -7.28 3.34
C PRO A 128 -15.33 -7.39 2.74
N ARG A 129 -15.18 -8.15 1.64
CA ARG A 129 -13.90 -8.22 0.90
C ARG A 129 -13.51 -6.79 0.48
N PRO A 130 -12.26 -6.36 0.72
CA PRO A 130 -11.77 -5.06 0.28
C PRO A 130 -11.85 -4.91 -1.24
N SER A 131 -12.04 -3.69 -1.72
CA SER A 131 -11.91 -3.38 -3.14
C SER A 131 -10.45 -3.52 -3.58
N GLU A 132 -10.21 -3.97 -4.80
CA GLU A 132 -8.87 -4.06 -5.38
C GLU A 132 -8.25 -2.67 -5.68
N GLY A 133 -9.03 -1.60 -5.52
CA GLY A 133 -8.67 -0.24 -5.89
C GLY A 133 -9.29 0.18 -7.23
N SER A 134 -8.83 1.30 -7.79
CA SER A 134 -9.27 1.73 -9.12
C SER A 134 -8.69 0.80 -10.19
N GLN A 135 -9.57 0.23 -11.00
CA GLN A 135 -9.28 -0.65 -12.13
C GLN A 135 -9.26 0.11 -13.46
N GLY A 136 -9.03 1.44 -13.41
CA GLY A 136 -8.95 2.29 -14.59
C GLY A 136 -7.86 1.82 -15.57
N SER A 137 -8.02 2.14 -16.85
CA SER A 137 -6.98 1.90 -17.85
C SER A 137 -5.72 2.65 -17.45
N TYR A 138 -4.59 1.96 -17.36
CA TYR A 138 -3.31 2.59 -17.11
C TYR A 138 -2.99 3.60 -18.22
N ASP A 139 -2.77 4.85 -17.84
CA ASP A 139 -2.10 5.84 -18.67
C ASP A 139 -0.58 5.65 -18.55
N PRO A 140 0.15 5.30 -19.63
CA PRO A 140 1.61 5.17 -19.63
C PRO A 140 2.36 6.46 -19.25
N ASN A 141 1.72 7.63 -19.42
CA ASN A 141 2.31 8.93 -19.13
C ASN A 141 2.03 9.41 -17.71
N ALA A 142 1.13 8.74 -17.00
CA ALA A 142 0.79 9.10 -15.63
C ALA A 142 1.89 8.70 -14.65
N ASN A 143 2.08 9.53 -13.63
CA ASN A 143 3.01 9.25 -12.55
C ASN A 143 2.29 8.51 -11.40
N TYR A 144 2.56 7.22 -11.25
CA TYR A 144 1.94 6.38 -10.20
C TYR A 144 2.75 6.34 -8.91
N THR A 145 3.84 7.10 -8.81
CA THR A 145 4.73 7.11 -7.64
C THR A 145 3.96 7.37 -6.36
N GLU A 146 3.20 8.45 -6.30
CA GLU A 146 2.51 8.80 -5.06
C GLU A 146 1.46 7.77 -4.67
N ILE A 147 0.88 7.05 -5.64
CA ILE A 147 -0.07 5.97 -5.37
C ILE A 147 0.64 4.81 -4.68
N LEU A 148 1.77 4.37 -5.25
CA LEU A 148 2.62 3.33 -4.67
C LEU A 148 3.13 3.72 -3.28
N LEU A 149 3.65 4.95 -3.12
CA LEU A 149 4.15 5.46 -1.85
C LEU A 149 3.04 5.61 -0.82
N THR A 150 1.82 5.99 -1.22
CA THR A 150 0.68 6.09 -0.30
C THR A 150 0.30 4.72 0.26
N HIS A 151 0.25 3.67 -0.56
CA HIS A 151 0.03 2.30 -0.07
C HIS A 151 1.12 1.86 0.92
N ALA A 152 2.39 2.18 0.64
CA ALA A 152 3.49 1.85 1.54
C ALA A 152 3.45 2.66 2.85
N ARG A 153 3.20 3.97 2.80
CA ARG A 153 3.05 4.83 4.00
C ARG A 153 1.89 4.33 4.88
N LEU A 154 0.76 3.98 4.26
CA LEU A 154 -0.39 3.45 4.98
C LEU A 154 -0.13 2.06 5.57
N TYR A 155 0.61 1.21 4.85
CA TYR A 155 1.10 -0.06 5.38
C TYR A 155 1.99 0.17 6.61
N THR A 156 3.01 1.02 6.52
CA THR A 156 3.91 1.34 7.63
C THR A 156 3.13 1.90 8.83
N PHE A 157 2.19 2.81 8.59
CA PHE A 157 1.29 3.33 9.61
C PHE A 157 0.52 2.19 10.29
N SER A 158 -0.11 1.32 9.50
CA SER A 158 -0.93 0.23 10.02
C SER A 158 -0.14 -0.78 10.85
N VAL A 159 1.12 -1.03 10.48
CA VAL A 159 2.02 -1.89 11.25
C VAL A 159 2.35 -1.24 12.60
N LYS A 160 2.77 0.03 12.57
CA LYS A 160 3.18 0.77 13.77
C LYS A 160 2.04 0.97 14.77
N TYR A 161 0.84 1.22 14.25
CA TYR A 161 -0.38 1.41 15.03
C TYR A 161 -1.19 0.11 15.15
N GLU A 162 -0.59 -1.05 14.87
CA GLU A 162 -1.17 -2.38 15.07
C GLU A 162 -2.58 -2.57 14.44
N LEU A 163 -2.88 -1.86 13.35
CA LEU A 163 -4.09 -1.98 12.55
C LEU A 163 -3.94 -3.15 11.57
N GLN A 164 -4.03 -4.38 12.08
CA GLN A 164 -3.72 -5.60 11.31
C GLN A 164 -4.59 -5.76 10.05
N GLU A 165 -5.90 -5.47 10.14
CA GLU A 165 -6.78 -5.54 8.96
C GLU A 165 -6.37 -4.51 7.91
N LEU A 166 -6.12 -3.26 8.30
CA LEU A 166 -5.62 -2.23 7.38
C LEU A 166 -4.27 -2.62 6.75
N ARG A 167 -3.36 -3.22 7.52
CA ARG A 167 -2.08 -3.74 7.02
C ARG A 167 -2.28 -4.74 5.90
N ASP A 168 -3.17 -5.71 6.12
CA ASP A 168 -3.43 -6.78 5.17
C ASP A 168 -4.18 -6.24 3.93
N ILE A 169 -5.08 -5.26 4.10
CA ILE A 169 -5.72 -4.50 2.99
C ILE A 169 -4.67 -3.74 2.17
N CYS A 170 -3.67 -3.12 2.80
CA CYS A 170 -2.62 -2.40 2.09
C CYS A 170 -1.78 -3.31 1.21
N LEU A 171 -1.36 -4.47 1.73
CA LEU A 171 -0.67 -5.47 0.92
C LEU A 171 -1.57 -5.99 -0.20
N PHE A 172 -2.84 -6.28 0.09
CA PHE A 172 -3.80 -6.74 -0.90
C PHE A 172 -3.89 -5.79 -2.09
N LYS A 173 -4.11 -4.49 -1.85
CA LYS A 173 -4.22 -3.51 -2.93
C LYS A 173 -2.90 -3.28 -3.64
N LEU A 174 -1.78 -3.23 -2.91
CA LEU A 174 -0.47 -3.01 -3.50
C LEU A 174 -0.02 -4.18 -4.39
N ILE A 175 -0.36 -5.42 -4.04
CA ILE A 175 -0.10 -6.60 -4.87
C ILE A 175 -0.86 -6.52 -6.19
N HIS A 176 -2.15 -6.19 -6.16
CA HIS A 176 -2.93 -6.00 -7.38
C HIS A 176 -2.35 -4.87 -8.22
N LEU A 177 -2.07 -3.72 -7.59
CA LEU A 177 -1.48 -2.56 -8.27
C LEU A 177 -0.14 -2.90 -8.95
N LEU A 178 0.73 -3.66 -8.29
CA LEU A 178 2.01 -4.11 -8.85
C LEU A 178 1.83 -5.14 -9.96
N HIS A 179 0.90 -6.09 -9.80
CA HIS A 179 0.64 -7.15 -10.77
C HIS A 179 0.22 -6.61 -12.13
N VAL A 180 -0.61 -5.57 -12.16
CA VAL A 180 -1.03 -4.88 -13.38
C VAL A 180 -0.19 -3.64 -13.71
N PHE A 181 0.87 -3.35 -12.93
CA PHE A 181 1.71 -2.17 -13.15
C PHE A 181 2.45 -2.24 -14.50
N PRO A 182 2.40 -1.18 -15.33
CA PRO A 182 3.05 -1.14 -16.64
C PRO A 182 4.56 -0.89 -16.50
N ILE A 183 5.30 -1.86 -15.97
CA ILE A 183 6.75 -1.74 -15.76
C ILE A 183 7.49 -1.66 -17.09
N CYS A 184 8.24 -0.59 -17.27
CA CYS A 184 9.21 -0.39 -18.35
C CYS A 184 10.41 0.40 -17.81
N GLN A 185 11.44 0.62 -18.63
CA GLN A 185 12.67 1.30 -18.21
C GLN A 185 12.43 2.66 -17.55
N ASP A 186 11.51 3.46 -18.08
CA ASP A 186 11.18 4.79 -17.55
C ASP A 186 10.47 4.74 -16.19
N ARG A 187 9.80 3.62 -15.89
CA ARG A 187 8.98 3.42 -14.68
C ARG A 187 9.73 2.71 -13.55
N VAL A 188 10.93 2.17 -13.82
CA VAL A 188 11.80 1.56 -12.79
C VAL A 188 12.04 2.51 -11.62
N GLY A 189 12.19 3.81 -11.89
CA GLY A 189 12.42 4.82 -10.86
C GLY A 189 11.32 4.90 -9.80
N ASP A 190 10.07 4.55 -10.14
CA ASP A 190 8.94 4.58 -9.21
C ASP A 190 9.03 3.43 -8.21
N ILE A 191 9.41 2.24 -8.69
CA ILE A 191 9.64 1.08 -7.84
C ILE A 191 10.89 1.27 -6.98
N VAL A 192 11.95 1.91 -7.51
CA VAL A 192 13.14 2.28 -6.71
C VAL A 192 12.76 3.16 -5.52
N ARG A 193 11.94 4.19 -5.72
CA ARG A 193 11.46 5.05 -4.61
C ARG A 193 10.59 4.29 -3.61
N LEU A 194 9.77 3.35 -4.11
CA LEU A 194 8.95 2.50 -3.25
C LEU A 194 9.80 1.59 -2.36
N ILE A 195 10.87 1.00 -2.91
CA ILE A 195 11.80 0.17 -2.14
C ILE A 195 12.58 1.02 -1.15
N ASP A 196 13.08 2.17 -1.57
CA ASP A 196 13.80 3.10 -0.70
C ASP A 196 12.97 3.44 0.54
N LEU A 197 11.71 3.84 0.35
CA LEU A 197 10.76 4.07 1.45
C LEU A 197 10.55 2.82 2.32
N ALA A 198 10.35 1.65 1.72
CA ALA A 198 10.05 0.42 2.46
C ALA A 198 11.24 -0.04 3.34
N PHE A 199 12.47 0.24 2.92
CA PHE A 199 13.69 -0.13 3.62
C PHE A 199 14.27 0.97 4.52
N ASP A 200 13.87 2.23 4.34
CA ASP A 200 14.19 3.34 5.25
C ASP A 200 13.40 3.28 6.56
N THR A 201 12.29 2.53 6.59
CA THR A 201 11.51 2.37 7.83
C THR A 201 12.30 1.58 8.88
N ASP A 202 12.47 2.19 10.06
CA ASP A 202 13.25 1.75 11.23
C ASP A 202 12.78 0.43 11.90
N THR A 203 12.04 -0.39 11.17
CA THR A 203 11.29 -1.50 11.73
C THR A 203 11.47 -2.74 10.87
N GLY A 204 12.06 -3.79 11.45
CA GLY A 204 11.93 -5.17 10.98
C GLY A 204 10.48 -5.71 10.96
N GLN A 205 9.48 -4.82 10.99
CA GLN A 205 8.06 -5.08 10.96
C GLN A 205 7.47 -4.94 9.53
N CYS A 206 8.26 -4.48 8.56
CA CYS A 206 7.86 -4.35 7.16
C CYS A 206 8.22 -5.56 6.28
N GLU A 207 8.54 -6.72 6.88
CA GLU A 207 9.01 -7.92 6.17
C GLU A 207 8.10 -8.35 5.01
N ASN A 208 6.78 -8.33 5.19
CA ASN A 208 5.85 -8.71 4.13
C ASN A 208 5.92 -7.73 2.92
N LEU A 209 6.03 -6.43 3.19
CA LEU A 209 6.17 -5.41 2.16
C LEU A 209 7.51 -5.56 1.43
N THR A 210 8.62 -5.68 2.15
CA THR A 210 9.96 -5.81 1.55
C THR A 210 10.10 -7.11 0.77
N THR A 211 9.56 -8.22 1.27
CA THR A 211 9.53 -9.53 0.59
C THR A 211 8.70 -9.47 -0.70
N MET A 212 7.53 -8.85 -0.67
CA MET A 212 6.72 -8.66 -1.87
C MET A 212 7.46 -7.82 -2.93
N LEU A 213 8.09 -6.71 -2.53
CA LEU A 213 8.88 -5.89 -3.45
C LEU A 213 10.09 -6.64 -4.01
N GLN A 214 10.75 -7.47 -3.20
CA GLN A 214 11.83 -8.35 -3.62
C GLN A 214 11.37 -9.32 -4.71
N TYR A 215 10.21 -9.99 -4.54
CA TYR A 215 9.65 -10.85 -5.58
C TYR A 215 9.35 -10.10 -6.87
N TYR A 216 8.80 -8.89 -6.75
CA TYR A 216 8.51 -8.04 -7.91
C TYR A 216 9.77 -7.65 -8.68
N VAL A 217 10.80 -7.16 -7.99
CA VAL A 217 12.08 -6.79 -8.61
C VAL A 217 12.76 -8.02 -9.23
N ALA A 218 12.79 -9.15 -8.53
CA ALA A 218 13.39 -10.38 -9.04
C ALA A 218 12.71 -10.84 -10.35
N ARG A 219 11.38 -10.77 -10.41
CA ARG A 219 10.61 -11.10 -11.62
C ARG A 219 10.98 -10.21 -12.80
N HIS A 220 11.25 -8.93 -12.55
CA HIS A 220 11.51 -7.91 -13.56
C HIS A 220 12.99 -7.49 -13.65
N ILE A 221 13.92 -8.26 -13.08
CA ILE A 221 15.30 -7.83 -12.79
C ILE A 221 16.05 -7.27 -14.01
N LYS A 222 15.76 -7.79 -15.21
CA LYS A 222 16.38 -7.31 -16.47
C LYS A 222 16.05 -5.84 -16.79
N LEU A 223 14.91 -5.33 -16.35
CA LEU A 223 14.55 -3.91 -16.48
C LEU A 223 15.28 -3.06 -15.43
N PHE A 224 15.56 -3.62 -14.26
CA PHE A 224 16.19 -2.92 -13.14
C PHE A 224 17.71 -2.81 -13.29
N LEU A 225 18.39 -3.85 -13.76
CA LEU A 225 19.86 -3.89 -13.86
C LEU A 225 20.50 -2.70 -14.62
N PRO A 226 19.94 -2.22 -15.75
CA PRO A 226 20.49 -1.06 -16.45
C PRO A 226 20.26 0.29 -15.73
N SER A 227 19.34 0.35 -14.75
CA SER A 227 18.98 1.60 -14.08
C SER A 227 20.06 2.05 -13.10
N THR A 228 20.65 3.23 -13.34
CA THR A 228 21.62 3.84 -12.42
C THR A 228 21.01 4.10 -11.03
N LYS A 229 19.73 4.49 -10.97
CA LYS A 229 19.03 4.71 -9.69
C LYS A 229 18.94 3.42 -8.87
N PHE A 230 18.69 2.29 -9.53
CA PHE A 230 18.66 0.98 -8.88
C PHE A 230 20.06 0.54 -8.42
N GLN A 231 21.09 0.79 -9.22
CA GLN A 231 22.47 0.49 -8.83
C GLN A 231 22.91 1.29 -7.59
N VAL A 232 22.55 2.57 -7.50
CA VAL A 232 22.78 3.40 -6.31
C VAL A 232 22.04 2.82 -5.10
N LEU A 233 20.75 2.49 -5.24
CA LEU A 233 19.96 1.88 -4.17
C LEU A 233 20.60 0.58 -3.64
N LEU A 234 21.12 -0.29 -4.51
CA LEU A 234 21.79 -1.53 -4.07
C LEU A 234 23.09 -1.26 -3.29
N GLN A 235 23.79 -0.15 -3.57
CA GLN A 235 24.98 0.25 -2.82
C GLN A 235 24.61 0.82 -1.45
N GLU A 236 23.54 1.61 -1.38
CA GLU A 236 23.04 2.22 -0.15
C GLU A 236 22.34 1.19 0.75
N GLN A 237 21.74 0.15 0.17
CA GLN A 237 21.02 -0.90 0.88
C GLN A 237 21.56 -2.31 0.57
N PRO A 238 22.70 -2.72 1.16
CA PRO A 238 23.29 -4.04 0.92
C PRO A 238 22.37 -5.23 1.25
N THR A 239 21.46 -5.05 2.21
CA THR A 239 20.46 -6.07 2.58
C THR A 239 19.55 -6.42 1.40
N LEU A 240 19.09 -5.42 0.64
CA LEU A 240 18.29 -5.63 -0.56
C LEU A 240 19.06 -6.44 -1.61
N ALA A 241 20.34 -6.12 -1.83
CA ALA A 241 21.18 -6.86 -2.77
C ALA A 241 21.31 -8.35 -2.40
N ASN A 242 21.58 -8.64 -1.13
CA ASN A 242 21.69 -10.02 -0.64
C ASN A 242 20.36 -10.78 -0.77
N LEU A 243 19.26 -10.15 -0.40
CA LEU A 243 17.91 -10.69 -0.53
C LEU A 243 17.59 -11.03 -2.00
N LEU A 244 17.86 -10.12 -2.93
CA LEU A 244 17.64 -10.37 -4.35
C LEU A 244 18.50 -11.52 -4.88
N LEU A 245 19.77 -11.59 -4.50
CA LEU A 245 20.64 -12.72 -4.88
C LEU A 245 20.08 -14.05 -4.38
N GLN A 246 19.60 -14.12 -3.12
CA GLN A 246 18.99 -15.32 -2.57
C GLN A 246 17.71 -15.72 -3.32
N THR A 247 16.84 -14.77 -3.67
CA THR A 247 15.63 -15.05 -4.44
C THR A 247 15.94 -15.51 -5.86
N LEU A 248 16.94 -14.91 -6.51
CA LEU A 248 17.32 -15.26 -7.87
C LEU A 248 18.00 -16.64 -7.92
N VAL A 249 18.79 -16.99 -6.91
CA VAL A 249 19.43 -18.32 -6.82
C VAL A 249 18.44 -19.40 -6.39
N GLY A 250 17.52 -19.11 -5.47
CA GLY A 250 16.53 -20.07 -4.98
C GLY A 250 15.39 -20.35 -5.95
N GLY A 251 15.24 -19.54 -7.01
CA GLY A 251 14.24 -19.73 -8.08
C GLY A 251 14.80 -20.30 -9.38
N LEU A 252 16.11 -20.61 -9.45
CA LEU A 252 16.80 -21.32 -10.54
C LEU A 252 16.90 -22.82 -10.26
#